data_AF-A0A7J4FI65-F1
#
_entry.id   AF-A0A7J4FI65-F1
#
_cell.length_a   1.000
_cell.length_b   1.000
_cell.length_c   1.000
_cell.angle_alpha   90.00
_cell.angle_beta   90.00
_cell.angle_gamma   90.00
#
_symmetry.space_group_name_H-M   'P 1'
#
loop_
_entity.id
_entity.type
_entity.pdbx_description
1 polymer ?
#
loop_
_entity_poly.entity_id
_entity_poly.type
_entity_poly.pdbx_seq_one_letter_code
_entity_poly.pdbx_strand_id
1 'polypeptide(L)'
;MKIYVMTDLEGAAGIINFDGYCTPNGRYYETARELITKETNAAIEGLIEAGAKEILVVDGHGYGTINPLLLHPSAELLAGKTTGISFWMQRKI
;
A
#
# COMPACT_ATOMS: atom_id res chain seq x y z
N MET A 1 -18.38 3.50 6.62
CA MET A 1 -17.62 4.35 5.68
C MET A 1 -16.61 3.48 4.95
N LYS A 2 -16.43 3.72 3.65
CA LYS A 2 -15.54 2.93 2.80
C LYS A 2 -14.41 3.81 2.30
N ILE A 3 -13.17 3.34 2.44
CA ILE A 3 -11.97 4.14 2.18
C ILE A 3 -11.05 3.39 1.22
N TYR A 4 -10.51 4.12 0.25
CA TYR A 4 -9.45 3.66 -0.63
C TYR A 4 -8.14 4.30 -0.19
N VAL A 5 -7.10 3.48 -0.02
CA VAL A 5 -5.76 3.92 0.32
C VAL A 5 -4.85 3.54 -0.84
N MET A 6 -4.39 4.52 -1.61
CA MET A 6 -3.37 4.32 -2.64
C MET A 6 -2.00 4.52 -2.01
N THR A 7 -1.09 3.57 -2.22
CA THR A 7 0.27 3.63 -1.68
C THR A 7 1.29 3.81 -2.79
N ASP A 8 2.33 4.58 -2.51
CA ASP A 8 3.50 4.74 -3.38
C ASP A 8 4.76 4.69 -2.50
N LEU A 9 5.86 4.12 -3.00
CA LEU A 9 7.00 3.80 -2.14
C LEU A 9 7.98 4.97 -2.00
N GLU A 10 8.14 5.75 -3.05
CA GLU A 10 9.13 6.82 -3.17
C GLU A 10 8.97 7.89 -2.09
N GLY A 11 7.73 8.09 -1.62
CA GLY A 11 7.38 9.08 -0.59
C GLY A 11 7.31 8.53 0.84
N ALA A 12 7.49 7.23 1.06
CA ALA A 12 7.32 6.63 2.38
C ALA A 12 8.41 7.11 3.37
N ALA A 13 8.08 7.18 4.66
CA ALA A 13 9.05 7.60 5.66
C ALA A 13 10.22 6.60 5.76
N GLY A 14 11.44 7.15 5.75
CA GLY A 14 12.68 6.36 5.80
C GLY A 14 13.21 5.90 4.44
N ILE A 15 12.52 6.23 3.34
CA ILE A 15 12.99 6.00 1.97
C ILE A 15 13.91 7.15 1.56
N ILE A 16 15.15 6.82 1.18
CA ILE A 16 16.22 7.81 0.97
C ILE A 16 16.45 8.10 -0.52
N ASN A 17 16.40 7.07 -1.36
CA ASN A 17 16.62 7.21 -2.80
C ASN A 17 15.94 6.08 -3.57
N PHE A 18 15.69 6.35 -4.86
CA PHE A 18 15.00 5.43 -5.74
C PHE A 18 15.79 4.12 -5.96
N ASP A 19 17.06 4.21 -6.36
CA ASP A 19 17.83 3.04 -6.80
C ASP A 19 18.02 1.99 -5.69
N GLY A 20 18.28 2.45 -4.46
CA GLY A 20 18.55 1.59 -3.32
C GLY A 20 17.31 1.02 -2.64
N TYR A 21 16.17 1.72 -2.70
CA TYR A 21 14.98 1.39 -1.91
C TYR A 21 13.74 1.09 -2.75
N CYS A 22 13.59 1.70 -3.92
CA CYS A 22 12.35 1.66 -4.70
C CYS A 22 12.38 0.66 -5.85
N THR A 23 13.47 -0.09 -6.04
CA THR A 23 13.58 -1.09 -7.11
C THR A 23 13.85 -2.48 -6.53
N PRO A 24 13.36 -3.58 -7.14
CA PRO A 24 13.62 -4.94 -6.65
C PRO A 24 15.11 -5.34 -6.57
N ASN A 25 15.97 -4.66 -7.34
CA ASN A 25 17.42 -4.87 -7.30
C ASN A 25 18.12 -3.98 -6.27
N GLY A 26 17.39 -3.04 -5.66
CA GLY A 26 17.89 -2.15 -4.63
C GLY A 26 18.23 -2.91 -3.35
N ARG A 27 19.38 -2.58 -2.77
CA ARG A 27 19.90 -3.23 -1.55
C ARG A 27 18.90 -3.25 -0.39
N TYR A 28 18.01 -2.26 -0.33
CA TYR A 28 17.10 -2.03 0.79
C TYR A 28 15.64 -2.23 0.40
N TYR A 29 15.34 -2.83 -0.76
CA TYR A 29 13.95 -2.99 -1.24
C TYR A 29 13.05 -3.71 -0.23
N GLU A 30 13.49 -4.82 0.35
CA GLU A 30 12.69 -5.56 1.33
C GLU A 30 12.48 -4.77 2.64
N THR A 31 13.48 -4.00 3.07
CA THR A 31 13.32 -3.06 4.18
C THR A 31 12.31 -1.96 3.84
N ALA A 32 12.37 -1.43 2.62
CA ALA A 32 11.45 -0.42 2.11
C ALA A 32 10.00 -0.92 2.10
N ARG A 33 9.79 -2.16 1.64
CA ARG A 33 8.49 -2.86 1.66
C ARG A 33 7.92 -3.01 3.06
N GLU A 34 8.75 -3.36 4.03
CA GLU A 34 8.34 -3.42 5.43
C GLU A 34 7.93 -2.04 5.96
N LEU A 35 8.72 -1.00 5.67
CA LEU A 35 8.44 0.37 6.10
C LEU A 35 7.11 0.90 5.54
N ILE A 36 6.90 0.86 4.22
CA ILE A 36 5.64 1.34 3.62
C ILE A 36 4.44 0.54 4.12
N THR A 37 4.59 -0.76 4.37
CA THR A 37 3.48 -1.59 4.89
C THR A 37 3.13 -1.19 6.32
N LYS A 38 4.12 -0.91 7.18
CA LYS A 38 3.89 -0.43 8.55
C LYS A 38 3.29 0.97 8.58
N GLU A 39 3.76 1.86 7.71
CA GLU A 39 3.18 3.20 7.55
C GLU A 39 1.71 3.12 7.10
N THR A 40 1.41 2.24 6.14
CA THR A 40 0.05 1.96 5.69
C THR A 40 -0.81 1.42 6.83
N ASN A 41 -0.29 0.51 7.66
CA ASN A 41 -1.01 -0.01 8.82
C ASN A 41 -1.35 1.07 9.84
N ALA A 42 -0.42 1.99 10.12
CA ALA A 42 -0.69 3.12 11.02
C ALA A 42 -1.83 4.01 10.48
N ALA A 43 -1.86 4.25 9.16
CA ALA A 43 -2.98 4.95 8.53
C ALA A 43 -4.30 4.17 8.65
N ILE A 44 -4.26 2.85 8.46
CA ILE A 44 -5.44 1.97 8.62
C ILE A 44 -5.98 2.03 10.04
N GLU A 45 -5.12 1.97 11.06
CA GLU A 45 -5.52 2.08 12.47
C GLU A 45 -6.26 3.39 12.73
N GLY A 46 -5.70 4.52 12.30
CA GLY A 46 -6.36 5.84 12.42
C GLY A 46 -7.69 5.91 11.66
N LEU A 47 -7.79 5.28 10.48
CA LEU A 47 -9.05 5.20 9.73
C LEU A 47 -10.11 4.38 10.46
N ILE A 48 -9.72 3.27 11.10
CA ILE A 48 -10.62 2.42 11.90
C ILE A 48 -11.14 3.21 13.11
N GLU A 49 -10.26 3.92 13.81
CA GLU A 49 -10.64 4.80 14.93
C GLU A 49 -11.62 5.90 14.49
N ALA A 50 -11.45 6.42 13.27
CA ALA A 50 -12.37 7.37 12.65
C ALA A 50 -13.68 6.74 12.13
N GLY A 51 -13.89 5.43 12.30
CA GLY A 51 -15.13 4.74 11.94
C GLY A 51 -15.18 4.16 10.53
N ALA A 52 -14.03 4.00 9.86
CA ALA A 52 -13.95 3.20 8.63
C ALA A 52 -14.42 1.75 8.89
N LYS A 53 -15.12 1.18 7.91
CA LYS A 53 -15.69 -0.19 7.98
C LYS A 53 -15.18 -1.10 6.88
N GLU A 54 -14.76 -0.52 5.76
CA GLU A 54 -14.16 -1.23 4.63
C GLU A 54 -12.98 -0.40 4.15
N ILE A 55 -11.82 -1.03 4.02
CA ILE A 55 -10.58 -0.38 3.58
C ILE A 55 -9.97 -1.23 2.47
N LEU A 56 -9.78 -0.64 1.31
CA LEU A 56 -9.03 -1.23 0.21
C LEU A 56 -7.70 -0.50 0.06
N VAL A 57 -6.60 -1.25 0.21
CA VAL A 57 -5.25 -0.78 -0.11
C VAL A 57 -4.95 -1.12 -1.56
N VAL A 58 -4.53 -0.12 -2.32
CA VAL A 58 -4.10 -0.25 -3.71
C VAL A 58 -2.59 -0.02 -3.77
N ASP A 59 -1.85 -1.05 -4.15
CA ASP A 59 -0.41 -0.98 -4.31
C ASP A 59 -0.07 -0.26 -5.62
N GLY A 60 0.19 1.04 -5.53
CA GLY A 60 0.44 1.92 -6.66
C GLY A 60 1.87 1.88 -7.19
N HIS A 61 2.81 1.33 -6.41
CA HIS A 61 4.21 1.26 -6.84
C HIS A 61 4.37 0.32 -8.02
N GLY A 62 5.06 0.74 -9.07
CA GLY A 62 5.14 -0.02 -10.33
C GLY A 62 5.70 -1.45 -10.21
N TYR A 63 6.50 -1.72 -9.17
CA TYR A 63 7.05 -3.04 -8.85
C TYR A 63 6.26 -3.82 -7.79
N GLY A 64 5.27 -3.20 -7.14
CA GLY A 64 4.52 -3.77 -6.02
C GLY A 64 5.35 -3.86 -4.73
N THR A 65 4.85 -3.29 -3.65
CA THR A 65 5.63 -3.07 -2.42
C THR A 65 4.93 -3.53 -1.15
N ILE A 66 3.60 -3.52 -1.10
CA ILE A 66 2.88 -3.92 0.09
C ILE A 66 3.17 -5.41 0.37
N ASN A 67 3.59 -5.69 1.60
CA ASN A 67 3.82 -7.04 2.04
C ASN A 67 2.49 -7.63 2.57
N PRO A 68 1.86 -8.59 1.85
CA PRO A 68 0.57 -9.15 2.25
C PRO A 68 0.61 -9.91 3.58
N LEU A 69 1.79 -10.35 4.03
CA LEU A 69 1.96 -11.01 5.32
C LEU A 69 2.03 -10.03 6.49
N LEU A 70 2.30 -8.75 6.22
CA LEU A 70 2.40 -7.70 7.24
C LEU A 70 1.22 -6.72 7.21
N LEU A 71 0.46 -6.69 6.11
CA LEU A 71 -0.68 -5.79 5.98
C LEU A 71 -1.74 -6.06 7.07
N HIS A 72 -2.31 -4.98 7.60
CA HIS A 72 -3.34 -5.05 8.62
C HIS A 72 -4.53 -5.91 8.15
N PRO A 73 -4.98 -6.90 8.95
CA PRO A 73 -5.94 -7.92 8.49
C PRO A 73 -7.35 -7.38 8.22
N SER A 74 -7.67 -6.17 8.66
CA SER A 74 -8.94 -5.49 8.34
C SER A 74 -8.94 -4.79 6.97
N ALA A 75 -7.81 -4.77 6.25
CA ALA A 75 -7.74 -4.21 4.91
C ALA A 75 -7.70 -5.31 3.85
N GLU A 76 -8.35 -5.04 2.72
CA GLU A 76 -8.17 -5.82 1.50
C GLU A 76 -7.01 -5.24 0.68
N LEU A 77 -6.27 -6.09 -0.03
CA LEU A 77 -5.15 -5.68 -0.87
C LEU A 77 -5.48 -5.88 -2.34
N LEU A 78 -5.35 -4.81 -3.12
CA LEU A 78 -5.26 -4.84 -4.57
C LEU A 78 -3.80 -4.67 -4.98
N ALA A 79 -3.17 -5.77 -5.39
CA ALA A 79 -1.77 -5.82 -5.80
C ALA A 79 -1.59 -6.31 -7.25
N GLY A 80 -0.42 -5.99 -7.82
CA GLY A 80 -0.05 -6.31 -9.19
C GLY A 80 -0.32 -5.17 -10.16
N LYS A 81 0.21 -5.28 -11.39
CA LYS A 81 0.00 -4.26 -12.43
C LYS A 81 -1.47 -4.22 -12.82
N THR A 82 -2.19 -3.20 -12.37
CA THR A 82 -3.57 -2.96 -12.76
C THR A 82 -3.64 -2.59 -14.24
N THR A 83 -4.10 -3.53 -15.06
CA THR A 83 -4.63 -3.21 -16.40
C THR A 83 -6.01 -2.56 -16.22
N GLY A 84 -6.01 -1.25 -15.92
CA GLY A 84 -7.23 -0.44 -15.81
C GLY A 84 -7.71 -0.23 -14.38
N ILE A 85 -7.31 0.89 -13.78
CA ILE A 85 -7.84 1.40 -12.49
C ILE A 85 -9.37 1.53 -12.51
N SER A 86 -9.95 1.67 -13.70
CA SER A 86 -11.38 1.77 -13.97
C SER A 86 -12.18 0.51 -13.62
N PHE A 87 -11.59 -0.69 -13.66
CA PHE A 87 -12.34 -1.93 -13.41
C PHE A 87 -12.82 -2.05 -11.96
N TRP A 88 -12.07 -1.53 -10.99
CA TRP A 88 -12.42 -1.63 -9.57
C TRP A 88 -13.22 -0.43 -9.04
N MET A 89 -13.04 0.77 -9.60
CA MET A 89 -13.95 1.90 -9.36
C MET A 89 -15.39 1.60 -9.81
N GLN A 90 -15.60 0.58 -10.65
CA GLN A 90 -16.92 0.11 -11.07
C GLN A 90 -17.57 -0.88 -10.09
N ARG A 91 -16.84 -1.43 -9.11
CA ARG A 91 -17.50 -2.20 -8.04
C ARG A 91 -18.34 -1.22 -7.24
N LYS A 92 -19.66 -1.28 -7.44
CA LYS A 92 -20.62 -0.61 -6.58
C LYS A 92 -20.45 -1.15 -5.17
N ILE A 93 -19.81 -0.33 -4.36
CA ILE A 93 -19.77 -0.46 -2.92
C ILE A 93 -21.01 0.18 -2.30
#